data_AF-A0A1F1GJ68-F1
#
_entry.id   AF-A0A1F1GJ68-F1
#
_cell.length_a   1.000
_cell.length_b   1.000
_cell.length_c   1.000
_cell.angle_alpha   90.00
_cell.angle_beta   90.00
_cell.angle_gamma   90.00
#
_symmetry.space_group_name_H-M   'P 1'
#
loop_
_entity.id
_entity.type
_entity.pdbx_description
1 polymer ?
#
loop_
_entity_poly.entity_id
_entity_poly.type
_entity_poly.pdbx_seq_one_letter_code
_entity_poly.pdbx_strand_id
1 'polypeptide(L)' 'MTNQRDFAQEQREAAARDKSDGWVSVFVQWIPMMLIALVILTALFFGMYYIEHGTLDITQEIVNPFITQ' A
#
# COMPACT_ATOMS: atom_id res chain seq x y z
N MET A 1 -29.07 3.15 43.91
CA MET A 1 -28.39 2.21 42.97
C MET A 1 -28.44 2.76 41.53
N THR A 2 -28.14 4.05 41.33
CA THR A 2 -28.30 4.73 40.03
C THR A 2 -26.96 4.82 39.29
N ASN A 3 -25.88 5.11 40.05
CA ASN A 3 -24.50 5.27 39.58
C ASN A 3 -23.97 4.18 38.62
N GLN A 4 -24.33 2.91 38.83
CA GLN A 4 -23.76 1.80 38.06
C GLN A 4 -24.36 1.64 36.66
N ARG A 5 -25.61 2.10 36.46
CA ARG A 5 -26.25 2.11 35.14
C ARG A 5 -25.75 3.28 34.30
N ASP A 6 -25.54 4.42 34.94
CA ASP A 6 -25.00 5.63 34.30
C ASP A 6 -23.58 5.37 33.79
N PHE A 7 -22.71 4.77 34.62
CA PHE A 7 -21.35 4.35 34.23
C PHE A 7 -21.32 3.36 33.07
N ALA A 8 -22.28 2.43 33.03
CA ALA A 8 -22.38 1.44 31.95
C ALA A 8 -22.90 2.05 30.63
N GLN A 9 -23.73 3.10 30.70
CA GLN A 9 -24.14 3.87 29.52
C GLN A 9 -23.00 4.76 29.01
N GLU A 10 -22.29 5.42 29.91
CA GLU A 10 -21.13 6.25 29.58
C GLU A 10 -20.03 5.43 28.88
N GLN A 11 -19.75 4.21 29.36
CA GLN A 11 -18.83 3.29 28.69
C GLN A 11 -19.33 2.82 27.32
N ARG A 12 -20.64 2.62 27.15
CA ARG A 12 -21.21 2.25 25.84
C ARG A 12 -21.15 3.42 24.85
N GLU A 13 -21.39 4.64 25.31
CA GLU A 13 -21.26 5.84 24.49
C GLU A 13 -19.81 6.14 24.15
N ALA A 14 -18.88 5.95 25.08
CA ALA A 14 -17.44 6.06 24.83
C ALA A 14 -16.96 4.99 23.83
N ALA A 15 -17.39 3.74 23.97
CA ALA A 15 -17.05 2.66 23.03
C ALA A 15 -17.68 2.85 21.63
N ALA A 16 -18.86 3.49 21.56
CA ALA A 16 -19.49 3.86 20.29
C ALA A 16 -18.76 5.03 19.61
N ARG A 17 -18.25 6.00 20.39
CA ARG A 17 -17.39 7.09 19.89
C ARG A 17 -16.03 6.58 19.43
N ASP A 18 -15.42 5.65 20.15
CA ASP A 18 -14.13 5.03 19.79
C ASP A 18 -14.24 4.20 18.50
N LYS A 19 -15.37 3.51 18.28
CA LYS A 19 -15.68 2.87 16.99
C LYS A 19 -15.90 3.84 15.83
N SER A 20 -16.19 5.10 16.12
CA SER A 20 -16.39 6.14 15.11
C SER A 20 -15.10 6.85 14.71
N ASP A 21 -13.98 6.61 15.41
CA ASP A 21 -12.63 6.94 14.93
C ASP A 21 -12.29 6.04 13.74
N GLY A 22 -12.74 6.51 12.58
CA GLY A 22 -13.12 5.67 11.45
C GLY A 22 -11.95 5.05 10.69
N TRP A 23 -12.25 3.92 10.05
CA TRP A 23 -11.40 3.20 9.10
C TRP A 23 -10.80 4.08 8.00
N VAL A 24 -11.38 5.26 7.75
CA VAL A 24 -10.93 6.23 6.74
C VAL A 24 -9.50 6.72 7.02
N SER A 25 -9.12 6.98 8.28
CA SER A 25 -7.76 7.43 8.61
C SER A 25 -6.72 6.35 8.30
N VAL A 26 -7.05 5.10 8.67
CA VAL A 26 -6.25 3.91 8.37
C VAL A 26 -6.17 3.70 6.86
N PHE A 27 -7.27 3.84 6.13
CA PHE A 27 -7.29 3.72 4.67
C PHE A 27 -6.41 4.78 4.01
N VAL A 28 -6.52 6.05 4.42
CA VAL A 28 -5.72 7.15 3.89
C VAL A 28 -4.23 6.97 4.20
N GLN A 29 -3.90 6.45 5.38
CA GLN A 29 -2.53 6.11 5.76
C GLN A 29 -1.89 5.08 4.81
N TRP A 30 -2.69 4.19 4.20
CA TRP A 30 -2.20 3.15 3.28
C TRP A 30 -2.06 3.62 1.82
N ILE A 31 -2.64 4.78 1.45
CA ILE A 31 -2.58 5.32 0.07
C ILE A 31 -1.13 5.38 -0.47
N PRO A 32 -0.12 5.87 0.27
CA PRO A 32 1.25 5.92 -0.23
C PRO A 32 1.79 4.53 -0.60
N MET A 33 1.52 3.52 0.23
CA MET A 33 1.96 2.14 -0.02
C MET A 33 1.23 1.53 -1.22
N MET A 34 -0.07 1.80 -1.37
CA MET A 34 -0.82 1.34 -2.53
C MET A 34 -0.32 1.95 -3.85
N LEU A 35 0.05 3.24 -3.84
CA LEU A 35 0.63 3.90 -5.01
C LEU A 35 1.98 3.29 -5.38
N ILE A 36 2.84 3.02 -4.41
CA ILE A 36 4.13 2.34 -4.66
C ILE A 36 3.90 0.94 -5.23
N ALA A 37 2.98 0.17 -4.64
CA ALA A 37 2.65 -1.17 -5.11
C ALA A 37 2.11 -1.14 -6.56
N LEU A 38 1.27 -0.15 -6.88
CA LEU A 38 0.75 0.05 -8.23
C LEU A 38 1.88 0.32 -9.24
N VAL A 39 2.81 1.22 -8.90
CA VAL A 39 3.96 1.55 -9.76
C VAL A 39 4.83 0.31 -10.00
N ILE A 40 5.15 -0.45 -8.94
CA ILE A 40 5.97 -1.66 -9.05
C ILE A 40 5.26 -2.71 -9.93
N LEU A 41 3.99 -3.00 -9.66
CA LEU A 41 3.23 -3.97 -10.45
C LEU A 41 3.19 -3.56 -11.93
N THR A 42 2.90 -2.29 -12.19
CA THR A 42 2.85 -1.76 -13.55
C THR A 42 4.21 -1.90 -14.25
N ALA A 43 5.31 -1.59 -13.56
CA ALA A 43 6.66 -1.77 -14.10
C ALA A 43 6.98 -3.23 -14.42
N LEU A 44 6.55 -4.18 -13.58
CA LEU A 44 6.73 -5.61 -13.82
C LEU A 44 5.93 -6.09 -15.04
N PHE A 45 4.66 -5.69 -15.17
CA PHE A 45 3.84 -6.03 -16.34
C PHE A 45 4.42 -5.45 -17.63
N PHE A 46 4.84 -4.19 -17.62
CA PHE A 46 5.48 -3.59 -18.80
C PHE A 46 6.82 -4.24 -19.11
N GLY A 47 7.64 -4.55 -18.11
CA GLY A 47 8.89 -5.27 -18.29
C GLY A 47 8.68 -6.59 -19.03
N MET A 48 7.72 -7.40 -18.57
CA MET A 48 7.37 -8.67 -19.24
C MET A 48 6.85 -8.46 -20.66
N TYR A 49 5.95 -7.47 -20.86
CA TYR A 49 5.45 -7.13 -22.18
C TYR A 49 6.58 -6.78 -23.17
N TYR A 50 7.55 -5.96 -22.75
CA TYR A 50 8.66 -5.57 -23.60
C TYR A 50 9.67 -6.69 -23.87
N ILE A 51 9.82 -7.64 -22.92
CA ILE A 51 10.59 -8.87 -23.12
C ILE A 51 9.93 -9.74 -24.19
N GLU A 52 8.62 -9.97 -24.09
CA GLU A 52 7.87 -10.80 -25.06
C GLU A 52 7.88 -10.19 -26.47
N HIS A 53 7.83 -8.87 -26.58
CA HIS A 53 7.89 -8.16 -27.86
C HIS A 53 9.32 -8.02 -28.41
N GLY A 54 10.34 -8.53 -27.70
CA GLY A 54 11.73 -8.51 -28.13
C GLY A 54 12.41 -7.14 -28.09
N THR A 55 11.74 -6.13 -27.51
CA THR A 55 12.27 -4.77 -27.37
C THR A 55 13.15 -4.57 -26.14
N LEU A 56 13.03 -5.45 -25.15
CA LEU A 56 13.85 -5.47 -23.95
C LEU A 56 14.52 -6.85 -23.83
N ASP A 57 15.81 -6.91 -24.17
CA ASP A 57 16.59 -8.15 -24.04
C ASP A 57 17.31 -8.18 -22.68
N ILE A 58 16.85 -9.07 -21.80
CA ILE A 58 17.39 -9.28 -20.46
C ILE A 58 18.47 -10.38 -20.41
N THR A 59 18.77 -11.03 -21.54
CA THR A 59 19.72 -12.13 -21.63
C THR A 59 21.13 -11.68 -22.01
N GLN A 60 21.27 -10.44 -22.48
CA GLN A 60 22.56 -9.91 -22.87
C GLN A 60 23.41 -9.57 -21.64
N GLU A 61 24.71 -9.79 -21.77
CA GLU A 61 25.67 -9.33 -20.77
C GLU A 61 25.63 -7.79 -20.71
N ILE A 62 25.52 -7.24 -19.50
CA ILE A 62 25.54 -5.79 -19.29
C ILE A 62 26.99 -5.34 -19.44
N VAL A 63 27.40 -5.07 -20.68
CA VAL A 63 28.72 -4.53 -21.01
C VAL A 63 28.66 -3.00 -20.99
N ASN A 64 29.58 -2.38 -20.24
CA ASN A 64 29.75 -0.93 -20.30
C ASN A 64 30.52 -0.57 -21.59
N PRO A 65 29.91 0.13 -22.55
CA PRO A 65 30.58 0.44 -23.82
C PRO A 65 31.76 1.41 -23.67
N PHE A 66 31.96 2.00 -22.49
CA PHE A 66 33.00 2.98 -22.21
C PHE A 66 34.15 2.44 -21.36
N ILE A 67 34.07 1.18 -20.90
CA ILE A 67 35.17 0.51 -20.21
C ILE A 67 35.77 -0.53 -21.16
N THR A 68 36.64 -0.08 -22.05
CA THR A 68 37.53 -0.96 -22.81
C THR A 68 38.75 -1.29 -21.94
N GLN A 69 39.08 -2.58 -21.81
CA GLN A 69 40.40 -2.98 -21.27
C GLN A 69 41.53 -2.49 -22.17
#